data_AF-A0A2V7YTJ0-F1
#
_entry.id   AF-A0A2V7YTJ0-F1
#
_cell.length_a   1.000
_cell.length_b   1.000
_cell.length_c   1.000
_cell.angle_alpha   90.00
_cell.angle_beta   90.00
_cell.angle_gamma   90.00
#
_symmetry.space_group_name_H-M   'P 1'
#
loop_
_entity.id
_entity.type
_entity.pdbx_description
1 polymer ?
#
loop_
_entity_poly.entity_id
_entity_poly.type
_entity_poly.pdbx_seq_one_letter_code
_entity_poly.pdbx_strand_id
1 'polypeptide(L)'
;MTTNQTDRILRLTRRNLFIVLIGVLLICGTLLSNVFRPDAAFSRWPSTMPWLLPLATIIIFVATSMGRGRLNPKSAELQAVLGDEWRQVNLTRAMRIAFFVVLIAQVPQAFLFLQLPVLRAVMGMAVATITVAMTTLITLFLIFDRDQSHE
;
A
#
# COMPACT_ATOMS: atom_id res chain seq x y z
N MET A 1 -9.21 -32.32 3.04
CA MET A 1 -9.01 -30.90 2.68
C MET A 1 -10.18 -30.47 1.81
N THR A 2 -10.95 -29.45 2.20
CA THR A 2 -11.94 -28.88 1.26
C THR A 2 -11.28 -27.70 0.57
N THR A 3 -10.97 -27.86 -0.72
CA THR A 3 -10.42 -26.82 -1.61
C THR A 3 -11.13 -25.46 -1.46
N ASN A 4 -12.42 -25.50 -1.08
CA ASN A 4 -13.26 -24.34 -0.78
C ASN A 4 -12.76 -23.40 0.34
N GLN A 5 -12.09 -23.90 1.39
CA GLN A 5 -11.66 -23.03 2.51
C GLN A 5 -10.40 -22.23 2.17
N THR A 6 -9.41 -22.87 1.54
CA THR A 6 -8.18 -22.22 1.04
C THR A 6 -8.52 -21.12 0.03
N ASP A 7 -9.40 -21.40 -0.92
CA ASP A 7 -9.86 -20.42 -1.92
C ASP A 7 -10.53 -19.19 -1.31
N ARG A 8 -11.28 -19.37 -0.22
CA ARG A 8 -11.92 -18.25 0.50
C ARG A 8 -10.88 -17.36 1.18
N ILE A 9 -9.87 -17.96 1.80
CA ILE A 9 -8.78 -17.23 2.46
C ILE A 9 -8.00 -16.41 1.42
N LEU A 10 -7.63 -17.02 0.29
CA LEU A 10 -6.92 -16.34 -0.79
C LEU A 10 -7.70 -15.15 -1.36
N ARG A 11 -9.01 -15.32 -1.61
CA ARG A 11 -9.88 -14.23 -2.09
C ARG A 11 -9.98 -13.09 -1.08
N LEU A 12 -10.08 -13.39 0.22
CA LEU A 12 -10.12 -12.38 1.27
C LEU A 12 -8.81 -11.62 1.38
N THR A 13 -7.66 -12.32 1.34
CA THR A 13 -6.33 -11.69 1.34
C THR A 13 -6.15 -10.78 0.14
N ARG A 14 -6.54 -11.23 -1.06
CA ARG A 14 -6.48 -10.43 -2.29
C ARG A 14 -7.35 -9.18 -2.20
N ARG A 15 -8.59 -9.32 -1.72
CA ARG A 15 -9.49 -8.17 -1.51
C ARG A 15 -8.91 -7.17 -0.52
N ASN A 16 -8.33 -7.63 0.57
CA ASN A 16 -7.69 -6.74 1.55
C ASN A 16 -6.49 -6.01 0.96
N LEU A 17 -5.66 -6.67 0.16
CA LEU A 17 -4.54 -6.03 -0.54
C LEU A 17 -5.02 -4.95 -1.52
N PHE A 18 -6.11 -5.18 -2.26
CA PHE A 18 -6.73 -4.15 -3.10
C PHE A 18 -7.27 -2.98 -2.29
N ILE A 19 -7.91 -3.23 -1.15
CA ILE A 19 -8.40 -2.17 -0.25
C ILE A 19 -7.22 -1.34 0.26
N VAL A 20 -6.13 -1.98 0.66
CA VAL A 20 -4.90 -1.30 1.09
C VAL A 20 -4.30 -0.48 -0.04
N LEU A 21 -4.23 -1.01 -1.26
CA LEU A 21 -3.73 -0.28 -2.43
C LEU A 21 -4.54 0.98 -2.70
N ILE A 22 -5.88 0.87 -2.71
CA ILE A 22 -6.79 2.00 -2.90
C ILE A 22 -6.59 3.03 -1.76
N GLY A 23 -6.51 2.57 -0.52
CA GLY A 23 -6.27 3.44 0.64
C GLY A 23 -4.95 4.20 0.53
N VAL A 24 -3.86 3.52 0.15
CA VAL A 24 -2.55 4.14 -0.07
C VAL A 24 -2.63 5.18 -1.19
N LEU A 25 -3.28 4.87 -2.31
CA LEU A 25 -3.43 5.80 -3.43
C LEU A 25 -4.24 7.04 -3.06
N LEU A 26 -5.32 6.89 -2.30
CA LEU A 26 -6.14 8.02 -1.84
C LEU A 26 -5.37 8.91 -0.85
N ILE A 27 -4.69 8.32 0.14
CA ILE A 27 -3.90 9.08 1.12
C ILE A 27 -2.75 9.79 0.42
N CYS A 28 -1.96 9.08 -0.38
CA CYS A 28 -0.81 9.69 -1.01
C CYS A 28 -1.21 10.71 -2.08
N GLY A 29 -2.28 10.45 -2.83
CA GLY A 29 -2.82 11.38 -3.81
C GLY A 29 -3.32 12.69 -3.17
N THR A 30 -3.98 12.61 -2.03
CA THR A 30 -4.41 13.82 -1.28
C THR A 30 -3.21 14.59 -0.73
N LEU A 31 -2.20 13.92 -0.18
CA LEU A 31 -0.96 14.54 0.27
C LEU A 31 -0.18 15.20 -0.88
N LEU A 32 -0.04 14.54 -2.03
CA LEU A 32 0.61 15.10 -3.22
C LEU A 32 -0.15 16.31 -3.78
N SER A 33 -1.48 16.24 -3.81
CA SER A 33 -2.33 17.36 -4.23
C SER A 33 -2.07 18.61 -3.39
N ASN A 34 -1.92 18.45 -2.06
CA ASN A 34 -1.59 19.54 -1.14
C ASN A 34 -0.19 20.13 -1.39
N VAL A 35 0.78 19.31 -1.82
CA VAL A 35 2.14 19.79 -2.15
C VAL A 35 2.12 20.70 -3.38
N PHE A 36 1.35 20.34 -4.42
CA PHE A 36 1.26 21.13 -5.66
C PHE A 36 0.27 22.31 -5.56
N ARG A 37 -0.79 22.19 -4.75
CA ARG A 37 -1.85 23.20 -4.63
C ARG A 37 -2.20 23.47 -3.16
N PRO A 38 -1.41 24.32 -2.48
CA PRO A 38 -1.61 24.65 -1.07
C PRO A 38 -2.82 25.57 -0.79
N ASP A 39 -3.42 26.18 -1.82
CA ASP A 39 -4.59 27.05 -1.64
C ASP A 39 -5.91 26.30 -1.88
N ALA A 40 -5.85 25.02 -2.26
CA ALA A 40 -7.03 24.18 -2.34
C ALA A 40 -7.63 23.98 -0.94
N ALA A 41 -8.96 23.89 -0.84
CA ALA A 41 -9.69 23.72 0.42
C ALA A 41 -9.16 22.58 1.32
N PHE A 42 -8.52 21.56 0.72
CA PHE A 42 -7.89 20.42 1.39
C PHE A 42 -6.55 20.71 2.08
N SER A 43 -5.90 21.85 1.79
CA SER A 43 -4.59 22.18 2.36
C SER A 43 -4.64 22.83 3.73
N ARG A 44 -5.80 23.37 4.15
CA ARG A 44 -5.99 23.88 5.52
C ARG A 44 -6.24 22.75 6.52
N TRP A 45 -6.58 21.57 6.02
CA TRP A 45 -7.07 20.42 6.79
C TRP A 45 -6.03 19.86 7.78
N PRO A 46 -4.74 19.70 7.42
CA PRO A 46 -3.72 19.21 8.36
C PRO A 46 -3.49 20.15 9.54
N SER A 47 -3.63 21.47 9.33
CA SER A 47 -3.48 22.49 10.36
C SER A 47 -4.74 22.70 11.22
N THR A 48 -5.93 22.39 10.72
CA THR A 48 -7.19 22.57 11.47
C THR A 48 -7.65 21.31 12.20
N MET A 49 -7.30 20.11 11.72
CA MET A 49 -7.72 18.85 12.30
C MET A 49 -6.57 17.82 12.30
N PRO A 50 -5.52 18.03 13.11
CA PRO A 50 -4.39 17.11 13.21
C PRO A 50 -4.81 15.70 13.68
N TRP A 51 -5.97 15.57 14.32
CA TRP A 51 -6.54 14.29 14.76
C TRP A 51 -7.06 13.41 13.60
N LEU A 52 -7.26 13.96 12.40
CA LEU A 52 -7.77 13.18 11.25
C LEU A 52 -6.78 12.12 10.77
N LEU A 53 -5.47 12.38 10.89
CA LEU A 53 -4.43 11.40 10.53
C LEU A 53 -4.50 10.14 11.40
N PRO A 54 -4.48 10.22 12.74
CA PRO A 54 -4.69 9.07 13.58
C PRO A 54 -6.09 8.44 13.40
N LEU A 55 -7.12 9.24 13.10
CA LEU A 55 -8.46 8.68 12.84
C LEU A 55 -8.50 7.87 11.53
N ALA A 56 -7.85 8.36 10.47
CA ALA A 56 -7.77 7.68 9.18
C ALA A 56 -6.96 6.38 9.28
N THR A 57 -5.84 6.38 10.03
CA THR A 57 -5.11 5.14 10.30
C THR A 57 -5.93 4.16 11.14
N ILE A 58 -6.71 4.63 12.12
CA ILE A 58 -7.64 3.78 12.86
C ILE A 58 -8.73 3.22 11.94
N ILE A 59 -9.32 4.01 11.05
CA ILE A 59 -10.36 3.54 10.12
C ILE A 59 -9.80 2.48 9.17
N ILE A 60 -8.61 2.69 8.62
CA ILE A 60 -7.94 1.70 7.76
C ILE A 60 -7.59 0.44 8.56
N PHE A 61 -7.11 0.60 9.79
CA PHE A 61 -6.82 -0.52 10.68
C PHE A 61 -8.09 -1.31 11.04
N VAL A 62 -9.21 -0.65 11.32
CA VAL A 62 -10.50 -1.27 11.60
C VAL A 62 -11.08 -1.92 10.36
N ALA A 63 -11.03 -1.28 9.20
CA ALA A 63 -11.50 -1.85 7.94
C ALA A 63 -10.71 -3.11 7.55
N THR A 64 -9.41 -3.13 7.82
CA THR A 64 -8.56 -4.30 7.60
C THR A 64 -8.66 -5.36 8.70
N SER A 65 -8.98 -4.97 9.95
CA SER A 65 -9.15 -5.93 11.07
C SER A 65 -10.55 -6.56 11.10
N MET A 66 -11.60 -5.88 10.64
CA MET A 66 -12.94 -6.47 10.51
C MET A 66 -12.98 -7.66 9.55
N GLY A 67 -12.09 -7.69 8.55
CA GLY A 67 -11.88 -8.87 7.71
C GLY A 67 -11.16 -10.03 8.41
N ARG A 68 -10.35 -9.74 9.44
CA ARG A 68 -9.61 -10.74 10.24
C ARG A 68 -10.48 -11.43 11.30
N GLY A 69 -11.52 -10.78 11.83
CA GLY A 69 -12.37 -11.35 12.89
C GLY A 69 -13.11 -12.65 12.53
N ARG A 70 -13.23 -12.97 11.23
CA ARG A 70 -13.82 -14.24 10.74
C ARG A 70 -12.80 -15.36 10.51
N LEU A 71 -11.51 -15.08 10.63
CA LEU A 71 -10.43 -16.04 10.39
C LEU A 71 -9.71 -16.28 11.71
N ASN A 72 -9.81 -17.50 12.24
CA ASN A 72 -9.17 -17.86 13.50
C ASN A 72 -7.64 -17.74 13.34
N PRO A 73 -6.95 -16.80 14.04
CA PRO A 73 -5.51 -16.55 13.84
C PRO A 73 -4.62 -17.76 14.17
N LYS A 74 -5.18 -18.73 14.90
CA LYS A 74 -4.55 -19.99 15.30
C LYS A 74 -4.95 -21.19 14.43
N SER A 75 -5.70 -21.00 13.33
CA SER A 75 -5.96 -22.13 12.45
C SER A 75 -4.65 -22.56 11.76
N ALA A 76 -4.37 -23.87 11.78
CA ALA A 76 -3.22 -24.45 11.08
C ALA A 76 -3.23 -24.08 9.58
N GLU A 77 -4.42 -23.81 9.03
CA GLU A 77 -4.62 -23.34 7.66
C GLU A 77 -4.06 -21.93 7.41
N LEU A 78 -4.26 -20.98 8.33
CA LEU A 78 -3.73 -19.63 8.19
C LEU A 78 -2.19 -19.64 8.34
N GLN A 79 -1.66 -20.49 9.22
CA GLN A 79 -0.22 -20.66 9.38
C GLN A 79 0.44 -21.36 8.19
N ALA A 80 -0.23 -22.34 7.57
CA ALA A 80 0.26 -22.98 6.35
C ALA A 80 0.32 -22.00 5.17
N VAL A 81 -0.70 -21.14 5.01
CA VAL A 81 -0.75 -20.12 3.95
C VAL A 81 0.20 -18.93 4.21
N LEU A 82 0.50 -18.61 5.48
CA LEU A 82 1.48 -17.58 5.87
C LEU A 82 2.92 -18.09 5.88
N GLY A 83 3.12 -19.38 6.16
CA GLY A 83 4.41 -20.07 6.13
C GLY A 83 4.80 -20.62 4.77
N ASP A 84 4.00 -20.34 3.74
CA ASP A 84 4.26 -20.81 2.39
C ASP A 84 5.52 -20.11 1.84
N GLU A 85 6.61 -20.88 1.70
CA GLU A 85 7.92 -20.39 1.26
C GLU A 85 7.82 -19.64 -0.08
N TRP A 86 6.91 -20.07 -0.95
CA TRP A 86 6.63 -19.46 -2.24
C TRP A 86 6.15 -18.01 -2.14
N ARG A 87 5.35 -17.69 -1.12
CA ARG A 87 4.89 -16.31 -0.88
C ARG A 87 6.02 -15.42 -0.38
N GLN A 88 6.94 -15.96 0.41
CA GLN A 88 8.12 -15.22 0.88
C GLN A 88 9.09 -14.90 -0.26
N VAL A 89 9.29 -15.86 -1.18
CA VAL A 89 10.11 -15.66 -2.39
C VAL A 89 9.49 -14.60 -3.29
N ASN A 90 8.18 -14.65 -3.53
CA ASN A 90 7.47 -13.66 -4.35
C ASN A 90 7.52 -12.26 -3.73
N LEU A 91 7.37 -12.17 -2.40
CA LEU A 91 7.47 -10.89 -1.69
C LEU A 91 8.89 -10.31 -1.80
N THR A 92 9.92 -11.14 -1.67
CA THR A 92 11.33 -10.71 -1.82
C THR A 92 11.62 -10.27 -3.25
N ARG A 93 11.11 -10.99 -4.26
CA ARG A 93 11.22 -10.60 -5.67
C ARG A 93 10.51 -9.28 -5.93
N ALA A 94 9.27 -9.12 -5.46
CA ALA A 94 8.52 -7.87 -5.58
C ALA A 94 9.25 -6.70 -4.89
N MET A 95 9.84 -6.93 -3.71
CA MET A 95 10.61 -5.93 -2.98
C MET A 95 11.85 -5.47 -3.75
N ARG A 96 12.61 -6.39 -4.33
CA ARG A 96 13.79 -6.04 -5.15
C ARG A 96 13.40 -5.20 -6.36
N ILE A 97 12.36 -5.59 -7.08
CA ILE A 97 11.90 -4.84 -8.26
C ILE A 97 11.36 -3.47 -7.83
N ALA A 98 10.55 -3.41 -6.77
CA ALA A 98 10.03 -2.15 -6.24
C ALA A 98 11.16 -1.19 -5.84
N PHE A 99 12.23 -1.70 -5.23
CA PHE A 99 13.40 -0.91 -4.89
C PHE A 99 14.05 -0.28 -6.14
N PHE A 100 14.28 -1.07 -7.20
CA PHE A 100 14.84 -0.54 -8.45
C PHE A 100 13.90 0.48 -9.12
N VAL A 101 12.60 0.22 -9.14
CA VAL A 101 11.61 1.15 -9.68
C VAL A 101 11.64 2.47 -8.93
N VAL A 102 11.74 2.44 -7.59
CA VAL A 102 11.86 3.65 -6.77
C VAL A 102 13.13 4.40 -7.09
N LEU A 103 14.28 3.74 -7.19
CA LEU A 103 15.55 4.40 -7.54
C LEU A 103 15.48 5.10 -8.90
N ILE A 104 14.89 4.45 -9.90
CA ILE A 104 14.69 5.04 -11.23
C ILE A 104 13.72 6.23 -11.14
N ALA A 105 12.65 6.12 -10.33
CA ALA A 105 11.66 7.16 -10.15
C ALA A 105 12.19 8.40 -9.40
N GLN A 106 13.27 8.30 -8.63
CA GLN A 106 13.86 9.47 -7.94
C GLN A 106 14.29 10.56 -8.92
N VAL A 107 14.83 10.19 -10.09
CA VAL A 107 15.31 11.16 -11.09
C VAL A 107 14.17 12.06 -11.60
N PRO A 108 13.08 11.53 -12.19
CA PRO A 108 11.97 12.36 -12.63
C PRO A 108 11.26 13.07 -11.46
N GLN A 109 11.23 12.46 -10.26
CA GLN A 109 10.70 13.14 -9.07
C GLN A 109 11.53 14.38 -8.72
N ALA A 110 12.86 14.29 -8.72
CA ALA A 110 13.73 15.42 -8.44
C ALA A 110 13.47 16.59 -9.40
N PHE A 111 13.31 16.31 -10.71
CA PHE A 111 12.94 17.33 -11.69
C PHE A 111 11.54 17.91 -11.44
N LEU A 112 10.56 17.06 -11.11
CA LEU A 112 9.18 17.48 -10.86
C LEU A 112 9.05 18.44 -9.66
N PHE A 113 9.85 18.22 -8.60
CA PHE A 113 9.80 19.01 -7.37
C PHE A 113 10.80 20.18 -7.33
N LEU A 114 11.64 20.35 -8.36
CA LEU A 114 12.71 21.37 -8.39
C LEU A 114 12.19 22.81 -8.30
N GLN A 115 10.98 23.07 -8.79
CA GLN A 115 10.37 24.39 -8.83
C GLN A 115 9.64 24.77 -7.52
N LEU A 116 9.55 23.84 -6.56
CA LEU A 116 8.82 24.05 -5.31
C LEU A 116 9.75 24.55 -4.20
N PRO A 117 9.22 25.30 -3.22
CA PRO A 117 9.96 25.63 -2.00
C PRO A 117 10.52 24.38 -1.31
N VAL A 118 11.72 24.46 -0.74
CA VAL A 118 12.49 23.33 -0.18
C VAL A 118 11.63 22.41 0.70
N LEU A 119 10.87 22.97 1.65
CA LEU A 119 10.03 22.19 2.55
C LEU A 119 8.96 21.37 1.79
N ARG A 120 8.34 21.97 0.77
CA ARG A 120 7.32 21.31 -0.05
C ARG A 120 7.93 20.27 -0.98
N ALA A 121 9.11 20.56 -1.53
CA ALA A 121 9.84 19.61 -2.35
C ALA A 121 10.20 18.35 -1.56
N VAL A 122 10.71 18.50 -0.33
CA VAL A 122 11.02 17.36 0.56
C VAL A 122 9.77 16.56 0.91
N MET A 123 8.67 17.23 1.28
CA MET A 123 7.40 16.54 1.56
C MET A 123 6.86 15.80 0.33
N GLY A 124 6.89 16.46 -0.83
CA GLY A 124 6.46 15.88 -2.11
C GLY A 124 7.28 14.67 -2.51
N MET A 125 8.60 14.75 -2.40
CA MET A 125 9.51 13.63 -2.66
C MET A 125 9.27 12.46 -1.72
N ALA A 126 9.10 12.71 -0.41
CA ALA A 126 8.82 11.66 0.56
C ALA A 126 7.51 10.92 0.23
N VAL A 127 6.43 11.66 0.00
CA VAL A 127 5.12 11.08 -0.34
C VAL A 127 5.16 10.36 -1.68
N ALA A 128 5.76 10.96 -2.72
CA ALA A 128 5.89 10.35 -4.04
C ALA A 128 6.70 9.03 -3.97
N THR A 129 7.78 9.01 -3.19
CA THR A 129 8.60 7.81 -2.96
C THR A 129 7.79 6.70 -2.32
N ILE A 130 7.07 7.00 -1.23
CA ILE A 130 6.21 6.03 -0.54
C ILE A 130 5.12 5.51 -1.49
N THR A 131 4.52 6.41 -2.28
CA THR A 131 3.48 6.06 -3.26
C THR A 131 4.01 5.05 -4.26
N VAL A 132 5.12 5.38 -4.93
CA VAL A 132 5.73 4.51 -5.96
C VAL A 132 6.16 3.18 -5.35
N ALA A 133 6.80 3.19 -4.17
CA ALA A 133 7.24 1.99 -3.50
C ALA A 133 6.06 1.05 -3.18
N MET A 134 5.04 1.57 -2.50
CA MET A 134 3.90 0.77 -2.02
C MET A 134 3.02 0.29 -3.18
N THR A 135 2.76 1.15 -4.16
CA THR A 135 1.96 0.77 -5.34
C THR A 135 2.67 -0.29 -6.16
N THR A 136 3.97 -0.14 -6.41
CA THR A 136 4.78 -1.12 -7.15
C THR A 136 4.85 -2.45 -6.40
N LEU A 137 5.14 -2.41 -5.10
CA LEU A 137 5.23 -3.61 -4.26
C LEU A 137 3.89 -4.38 -4.25
N ILE A 138 2.78 -3.70 -3.93
CA ILE A 138 1.47 -4.35 -3.82
C ILE A 138 1.02 -4.86 -5.19
N THR A 139 1.24 -4.09 -6.26
CA THR A 139 0.86 -4.50 -7.62
C THR A 139 1.65 -5.72 -8.08
N LEU A 140 2.99 -5.72 -7.91
CA LEU A 140 3.83 -6.87 -8.25
C LEU A 140 3.48 -8.09 -7.42
N PHE A 141 3.21 -7.92 -6.12
CA PHE A 141 2.77 -9.00 -5.27
C PHE A 141 1.45 -9.60 -5.76
N LEU A 142 0.48 -8.77 -6.16
CA LEU A 142 -0.80 -9.22 -6.73
C LEU A 142 -0.63 -9.93 -8.08
N ILE A 143 0.33 -9.51 -8.91
CA ILE A 143 0.65 -10.16 -10.18
C ILE A 143 1.30 -11.53 -9.93
N PHE A 144 2.34 -11.60 -9.10
CA PHE A 144 3.03 -12.86 -8.81
C PHE A 144 2.14 -13.87 -8.07
N ASP A 145 1.23 -13.42 -7.20
CA ASP A 145 0.23 -14.28 -6.56
C ASP A 145 -0.82 -14.82 -7.56
N ARG A 146 -1.00 -14.17 -8.72
CA ARG A 146 -1.89 -14.66 -9.79
C ARG A 146 -1.23 -15.75 -10.63
N ASP A 147 0.04 -15.58 -11.01
CA ASP A 147 0.72 -16.52 -11.91
C ASP A 147 0.79 -17.93 -11.31
N GLN A 148 0.92 -18.04 -9.99
CA GLN A 148 0.91 -19.33 -9.27
C GLN A 148 -0.44 -20.05 -9.21
N SER A 149 -1.55 -19.39 -9.57
CA SER A 149 -2.88 -20.03 -9.60
C SER A 149 -3.22 -20.69 -10.93
N HIS A 150 -2.32 -20.59 -11.92
CA HIS A 150 -2.50 -21.12 -13.28
C HIS A 150 -1.51 -22.23 -13.64
N GLU A 151 -0.55 -22.55 -12.76
CA GLU A 151 0.30 -23.75 -12.81
C GLU A 151 -0.31 -24.86 -11.95
#